data_AF-A0A662WD57-F1
#
_entry.id   AF-A0A662WD57-F1
#
_cell.length_a   1.000
_cell.length_b   1.000
_cell.length_c   1.000
_cell.angle_alpha   90.00
_cell.angle_beta   90.00
_cell.angle_gamma   90.00
#
_symmetry.space_group_name_H-M   'P 1'
#
loop_
_entity.id
_entity.type
_entity.pdbx_description
1 polymer ?
#
loop_
_entity_poly.entity_id
_entity_poly.type
_entity_poly.pdbx_seq_one_letter_code
_entity_poly.pdbx_strand_id
1 'polypeptide(L)'
;CGLATYIGLKLGAPSIGVTKKKLYGRVEEPENVMKAEPIYDDDEVIGYAIKTCKKCKPIYVSPGHLISPETAVMLVKMCVKKHKLPEPIRLAHELASESKFKLNH
;
A
#
# COMPACT_ATOMS: atom_id res chain seq x y z
N CYS A 1 10.63 -12.47 1.10
CA CYS A 1 9.24 -12.43 0.58
C CYS A 1 8.32 -11.78 1.59
N GLY A 2 7.44 -10.87 1.17
CA GLY A 2 6.48 -10.18 2.05
C GLY A 2 5.14 -10.89 2.20
N LEU A 3 4.30 -10.43 3.13
CA LEU A 3 2.99 -11.02 3.42
C LEU A 3 2.04 -10.99 2.21
N ALA A 4 2.03 -9.89 1.45
CA ALA A 4 1.18 -9.76 0.26
C ALA A 4 1.54 -10.82 -0.80
N THR A 5 2.82 -11.05 -1.05
CA THR A 5 3.32 -12.10 -1.95
C THR A 5 2.90 -13.48 -1.48
N TYR A 6 3.09 -13.79 -0.19
CA TYR A 6 2.71 -15.08 0.39
C TYR A 6 1.21 -15.37 0.24
N ILE A 7 0.36 -14.40 0.59
CA ILE A 7 -1.10 -14.54 0.45
C ILE A 7 -1.50 -14.68 -1.02
N GLY A 8 -0.93 -13.86 -1.91
CA GLY A 8 -1.23 -13.91 -3.34
C GLY A 8 -0.89 -15.28 -3.95
N LEU A 9 0.28 -15.83 -3.64
CA LEU A 9 0.68 -17.17 -4.05
C LEU A 9 -0.28 -18.24 -3.52
N LYS A 10 -0.68 -18.15 -2.25
CA LYS A 10 -1.56 -19.14 -1.63
C LYS A 10 -2.97 -19.12 -2.21
N LEU A 11 -3.44 -17.94 -2.63
CA LEU A 11 -4.77 -17.74 -3.22
C LEU A 11 -4.79 -17.85 -4.76
N GLY A 12 -3.63 -17.90 -5.43
CA GLY A 12 -3.54 -17.87 -6.89
C GLY A 12 -4.12 -16.60 -7.51
N ALA A 13 -4.04 -15.47 -6.80
CA ALA A 13 -4.70 -14.22 -7.17
C ALA A 13 -3.75 -13.00 -7.08
N PRO A 14 -3.99 -11.94 -7.88
CA PRO A 14 -3.21 -10.72 -7.78
C PRO A 14 -3.25 -10.12 -6.36
N SER A 15 -2.11 -9.64 -5.87
CA SER A 15 -2.02 -9.04 -4.54
C SER A 15 -1.12 -7.82 -4.52
N ILE A 16 -1.46 -6.84 -3.68
CA ILE A 16 -0.71 -5.59 -3.49
C ILE A 16 -0.43 -5.40 -2.01
N GLY A 17 0.80 -5.07 -1.66
CA GLY A 17 1.19 -4.65 -0.30
C GLY A 17 1.13 -3.13 -0.14
N VAL A 18 0.49 -2.66 0.93
CA VAL A 18 0.47 -1.22 1.28
C VAL A 18 0.88 -1.04 2.74
N THR A 19 1.87 -0.18 2.99
CA THR A 19 2.39 0.09 4.34
C THR A 19 2.45 1.58 4.65
N LYS A 20 2.51 1.92 5.94
CA LYS A 20 2.68 3.32 6.42
C LYS A 20 4.16 3.72 6.58
N LYS A 21 5.09 2.76 6.47
CA LYS A 21 6.52 2.94 6.70
C LYS A 21 7.28 2.31 5.54
N LYS A 22 8.31 2.99 5.05
CA LYS A 22 9.25 2.39 4.10
C LYS A 22 9.95 1.22 4.77
N LEU A 23 9.88 0.04 4.15
CA LEU A 23 10.55 -1.15 4.67
C LEU A 23 11.97 -1.27 4.11
N TYR A 24 12.13 -0.99 2.82
CA TYR A 24 13.37 -1.17 2.08
C TYR A 24 13.38 -0.28 0.82
N GLY A 25 14.54 -0.12 0.19
CA GLY A 25 14.74 0.65 -1.05
C GLY A 25 14.99 2.15 -0.87
N ARG A 26 15.44 2.78 -1.96
CA ARG A 26 15.71 4.23 -2.06
C ARG A 26 14.54 4.93 -2.75
N VAL A 27 14.11 6.07 -2.23
CA VAL A 27 13.00 6.86 -2.79
C VAL A 27 13.11 8.28 -2.32
N GLU A 28 12.83 9.22 -3.22
CA GLU A 28 12.56 10.62 -2.87
C GLU A 28 11.10 10.73 -2.47
N GLU A 29 10.79 11.30 -1.29
CA GLU A 29 9.41 11.32 -0.84
C GLU A 29 8.54 12.25 -1.71
N PRO A 30 7.35 11.81 -2.17
CA PRO A 30 6.45 12.65 -2.95
C PRO A 30 6.00 13.89 -2.17
N GLU A 31 6.20 15.07 -2.74
CA GLU A 31 5.79 16.32 -2.10
C GLU A 31 4.30 16.64 -2.30
N ASN A 32 3.77 16.31 -3.47
CA ASN A 32 2.42 16.66 -3.89
C ASN A 32 1.42 15.55 -3.62
N VAL A 33 0.18 15.94 -3.32
CA VAL A 33 -0.92 14.99 -3.08
C VAL A 33 -1.20 14.20 -4.36
N MET A 34 -1.39 12.89 -4.23
CA MET A 34 -1.52 11.90 -5.31
C MET A 34 -0.30 11.74 -6.23
N LYS A 35 0.81 12.44 -5.97
CA LYS A 35 2.09 12.16 -6.61
C LYS A 35 2.63 10.84 -6.08
N ALA A 36 3.15 10.02 -6.99
CA ALA A 36 3.83 8.80 -6.65
C ALA A 36 5.27 8.88 -7.16
N GLU A 37 6.21 8.48 -6.30
CA GLU A 37 7.64 8.41 -6.62
C GLU A 37 8.08 6.94 -6.58
N PRO A 38 8.86 6.47 -7.57
CA PRO A 38 9.34 5.09 -7.60
C PRO A 38 10.29 4.81 -6.43
N ILE A 39 10.20 3.59 -5.89
CA ILE A 39 11.13 3.05 -4.91
C ILE A 39 12.08 2.13 -5.68
N TYR A 40 13.37 2.39 -5.56
CA TYR A 40 14.42 1.64 -6.24
C TYR A 40 15.12 0.67 -5.30
N ASP A 41 15.38 -0.53 -5.80
CA ASP A 41 16.47 -1.40 -5.38
C ASP A 41 17.48 -1.46 -6.52
N ASP A 42 18.64 -0.84 -6.32
CA ASP A 42 19.57 -0.52 -7.41
C ASP A 42 18.89 0.24 -8.57
N ASP A 43 18.77 -0.39 -9.74
CA ASP A 43 18.12 0.19 -10.93
C ASP A 43 16.69 -0.37 -11.14
N GLU A 44 16.23 -1.27 -10.27
CA GLU A 44 14.91 -1.91 -10.37
C GLU A 44 13.86 -1.15 -9.55
N VAL A 45 12.70 -0.87 -10.18
CA VAL A 45 11.54 -0.31 -9.47
C VAL A 45 10.83 -1.42 -8.71
N ILE A 46 10.92 -1.40 -7.38
CA ILE A 46 10.30 -2.40 -6.50
C ILE A 46 8.96 -1.94 -5.91
N GLY A 47 8.51 -0.72 -6.21
CA GLY A 47 7.29 -0.16 -5.69
C GLY A 47 7.22 1.36 -5.82
N TYR A 48 6.27 1.98 -5.11
CA TYR A 48 6.05 3.42 -5.14
C TYR A 48 5.71 3.99 -3.77
N ALA A 49 6.27 5.14 -3.43
CA ALA A 49 5.79 5.98 -2.35
C ALA A 49 4.69 6.92 -2.90
N ILE A 50 3.56 7.05 -2.22
CA ILE A 50 2.47 7.96 -2.60
C ILE A 50 2.01 8.81 -1.42
N LYS A 51 1.91 10.13 -1.65
CA LYS A 51 1.34 11.06 -0.66
C LYS A 51 -0.15 11.22 -0.89
N THR A 52 -0.95 10.57 -0.06
CA THR A 52 -2.42 10.52 -0.23
C THR A 52 -3.17 11.73 0.36
N CYS A 53 -2.50 12.55 1.18
CA CYS A 53 -3.08 13.73 1.80
C CYS A 53 -2.02 14.81 2.11
N LYS A 54 -2.45 16.08 2.19
CA LYS A 54 -1.55 17.24 2.37
C LYS A 54 -0.71 17.17 3.65
N LYS A 55 -1.33 16.79 4.77
CA LYS A 55 -0.71 16.79 6.11
C LYS A 55 -0.36 15.38 6.62
N CYS A 56 -0.04 14.45 5.71
CA CYS A 56 0.29 13.09 6.10
C CYS A 56 1.58 12.61 5.45
N LYS A 57 2.30 11.75 6.18
CA LYS A 57 3.41 10.97 5.61
C LYS A 57 2.91 10.10 4.45
N PRO A 58 3.74 9.79 3.45
CA PRO A 58 3.39 8.87 2.38
C PRO A 58 2.92 7.49 2.91
N ILE A 59 2.27 6.74 2.02
CA ILE A 59 2.16 5.29 2.11
C ILE A 59 3.06 4.69 1.04
N TYR A 60 3.46 3.44 1.23
CA TYR A 60 4.35 2.73 0.33
C TYR A 60 3.60 1.54 -0.25
N VAL A 61 3.61 1.44 -1.57
CA VAL A 61 2.91 0.43 -2.36
C VAL A 61 3.96 -0.47 -2.99
N SER A 62 3.75 -1.79 -2.88
CA SER A 62 4.64 -2.80 -3.45
C SER A 62 3.81 -3.88 -4.13
N PRO A 63 4.27 -4.43 -5.27
CA PRO A 63 3.63 -5.58 -5.88
C PRO A 63 3.73 -6.79 -4.93
N GLY A 64 2.66 -7.59 -4.87
CA GLY A 64 2.62 -8.83 -4.11
C GLY A 64 2.80 -10.03 -5.03
N HIS A 65 1.77 -10.34 -5.82
CA HIS A 65 1.73 -11.48 -6.75
C HIS A 65 0.98 -11.08 -8.03
N LEU A 66 1.42 -11.58 -9.19
CA LEU A 66 0.79 -11.38 -10.52
C LEU A 66 0.43 -9.93 -10.86
N ILE A 67 1.25 -8.97 -10.42
CA ILE A 67 1.02 -7.55 -10.69
C ILE A 67 2.36 -6.79 -10.75
N SER A 68 2.45 -5.83 -11.66
CA SER A 68 3.64 -4.97 -11.75
C SER A 68 3.58 -3.83 -10.72
N PRO A 69 4.72 -3.23 -10.35
CA PRO A 69 4.76 -2.03 -9.50
C PRO A 69 3.86 -0.88 -10.01
N GLU A 70 3.86 -0.63 -11.32
CA GLU A 70 3.12 0.46 -11.97
C GLU A 70 1.60 0.23 -11.87
N THR A 71 1.15 -0.99 -12.19
CA THR A 71 -0.27 -1.35 -12.06
C THR A 71 -0.70 -1.32 -10.60
N ALA A 72 0.15 -1.78 -9.68
CA ALA A 72 -0.16 -1.76 -8.25
C ALA A 72 -0.41 -0.34 -7.73
N VAL A 73 0.45 0.63 -8.06
CA VAL A 73 0.25 2.02 -7.63
C VAL A 73 -0.95 2.67 -8.31
N MET A 74 -1.21 2.36 -9.59
CA MET A 74 -2.40 2.83 -10.30
C MET A 74 -3.69 2.39 -9.60
N LEU A 75 -3.82 1.09 -9.29
CA LEU A 75 -4.99 0.56 -8.60
C LEU A 75 -5.15 1.15 -7.19
N VAL A 76 -4.05 1.29 -6.45
CA VAL A 76 -4.10 1.92 -5.12
C VAL A 76 -4.58 3.37 -5.22
N LYS A 77 -4.12 4.16 -6.20
CA LYS A 77 -4.60 5.53 -6.42
C LYS A 77 -6.11 5.59 -6.63
N MET A 78 -6.67 4.67 -7.41
CA MET A 78 -8.12 4.61 -7.64
C MET A 78 -8.92 4.27 -6.38
N CYS A 79 -8.30 3.57 -5.43
CA CYS A 79 -8.92 3.22 -4.15
C CYS A 79 -8.74 4.28 -3.06
N VAL A 80 -7.92 5.32 -3.27
CA VAL A 80 -7.76 6.41 -2.30
C VAL A 80 -8.87 7.44 -2.51
N LYS A 81 -9.65 7.70 -1.46
CA LYS A 81 -10.70 8.73 -1.45
C LYS A 81 -10.40 9.83 -0.43
N LYS A 82 -11.10 9.84 0.70
CA LYS A 82 -11.03 10.91 1.71
C LYS A 82 -9.99 10.66 2.81
N HIS A 83 -9.41 9.46 2.86
CA HIS A 83 -8.55 9.02 3.94
C HIS A 83 -7.12 8.74 3.47
N LYS A 84 -6.19 8.68 4.42
CA LYS A 84 -4.77 8.37 4.15
C LYS A 84 -4.60 6.99 3.49
N LEU A 85 -5.33 5.99 3.97
CA LEU A 85 -5.25 4.61 3.45
C LEU A 85 -6.31 4.40 2.36
N PRO A 86 -6.04 3.55 1.36
CA PRO A 86 -7.05 3.18 0.37
C PRO A 86 -8.26 2.53 1.05
N GLU A 87 -9.45 2.75 0.50
CA GLU A 87 -10.73 2.33 1.09
C GLU A 87 -10.77 0.85 1.52
N PRO A 88 -10.27 -0.13 0.73
CA PRO A 88 -10.27 -1.54 1.16
C PRO A 88 -9.52 -1.77 2.49
N ILE A 89 -8.39 -1.10 2.68
CA ILE A 89 -7.57 -1.24 3.89
C ILE A 89 -8.21 -0.49 5.06
N ARG A 90 -8.80 0.68 4.80
CA ARG A 90 -9.51 1.45 5.81
C ARG A 90 -10.69 0.67 6.38
N LEU A 91 -11.54 0.12 5.50
CA LEU A 91 -12.71 -0.68 5.87
C LEU A 91 -12.30 -1.94 6.64
N ALA A 92 -11.26 -2.64 6.18
CA ALA A 92 -10.74 -3.81 6.90
C ALA A 92 -10.24 -3.45 8.30
N HIS A 93 -9.59 -2.30 8.47
CA HIS A 93 -9.12 -1.83 9.77
C HIS A 93 -10.27 -1.48 10.72
N GLU A 94 -11.33 -0.85 10.21
CA GLU A 94 -12.55 -0.50 10.95
C GLU A 94 -13.25 -1.77 11.46
N LEU A 95 -13.53 -2.72 10.55
CA LEU A 95 -14.14 -4.02 10.89
C LEU A 95 -13.31 -4.83 11.90
N ALA A 96 -11.99 -4.84 11.74
CA ALA A 96 -11.11 -5.53 12.68
C ALA A 96 -11.09 -4.87 14.07
N SER A 97 -11.21 -3.54 14.12
CA SER A 97 -11.26 -2.78 15.39
C SER A 97 -12.59 -3.01 16.12
N GLU A 98 -13.71 -3.00 15.41
CA GLU A 98 -15.02 -3.34 15.96
C GLU A 98 -15.06 -4.76 16.52
N SER A 99 -14.51 -5.73 15.78
CA SER A 99 -14.47 -7.13 16.21
C SER A 99 -13.67 -7.31 17.50
N LYS A 100 -12.53 -6.61 17.65
CA LYS A 100 -11.75 -6.60 18.89
C LYS A 100 -12.52 -6.03 20.06
N PHE A 101 -13.30 -4.97 19.84
CA PHE A 101 -14.12 -4.38 20.90
C PHE A 101 -15.18 -5.36 21.42
N LYS A 102 -15.82 -6.12 20.51
CA LYS A 102 -16.81 -7.16 20.83
C LYS A 102 -16.24 -8.42 21.48
N LEU A 103 -14.95 -8.70 21.34
CA LEU A 103 -14.28 -9.83 22.00
C LEU A 103 -13.83 -9.51 23.43
N ASN A 104 -13.71 -8.21 23.74
CA ASN A 104 -13.27 -7.71 25.04
C ASN A 104 -14.44 -7.30 25.95
N HIS A 105 -15.68 -7.48 25.49
CA HIS A 105 -16.94 -7.30 26.22
C HIS A 105 -17.82 -8.53 26.00
#